data_AF-A0A413TQY1-F1
#
_entry.id   AF-A0A413TQY1-F1
#
_cell.length_a   1.000
_cell.length_b   1.000
_cell.length_c   1.000
_cell.angle_alpha   90.00
_cell.angle_beta   90.00
_cell.angle_gamma   90.00
#
_symmetry.space_group_name_H-M   'P 1'
#
loop_
_entity.id
_entity.type
_entity.pdbx_description
1 polymer ?
#
loop_
_entity_poly.entity_id
_entity_poly.type
_entity_poly.pdbx_seq_one_letter_code
_entity_poly.pdbx_strand_id
1 'polypeptide(L)'
;MAAKKKRMTQKEKDLNRAWEKEMQEKGLIPPDKKRLNRKKFIDEAVSEWNDRDSDCYIWDFYLMRAVGYMTAQVGRNLNPTPEAVGVAKLLKAAMKLKEFQDKIKSEGREDYTITEEYEYIKEVLKM
;
A
#
# COMPACT_ATOMS: atom_id res chain seq x y z
N MET A 1 -7.16 -3.23 35.28
CA MET A 1 -7.64 -1.95 34.70
C MET A 1 -6.42 -1.09 34.37
N ALA A 2 -6.07 -0.91 33.10
CA ALA A 2 -4.94 -0.05 32.73
C ALA A 2 -5.29 1.42 32.98
N ALA A 3 -4.47 2.14 33.75
CA ALA A 3 -4.70 3.54 34.09
C ALA A 3 -4.77 4.41 32.82
N LYS A 4 -5.85 5.19 32.69
CA LYS A 4 -6.08 6.06 31.51
C LYS A 4 -4.99 7.15 31.49
N LYS A 5 -4.09 7.10 30.50
CA LYS A 5 -2.98 8.05 30.35
C LYS A 5 -3.53 9.47 30.17
N LYS A 6 -3.06 10.44 30.97
CA LYS A 6 -3.50 11.84 30.92
C LYS A 6 -3.23 12.43 29.53
N ARG A 7 -4.24 13.07 28.94
CA ARG A 7 -4.11 13.72 27.63
C ARG A 7 -3.22 14.96 27.78
N MET A 8 -2.19 15.05 26.96
CA MET A 8 -1.22 16.15 27.01
C MET A 8 -1.90 17.48 26.68
N THR A 9 -1.64 18.50 27.49
CA THR A 9 -2.12 19.87 27.28
C THR A 9 -1.40 20.52 26.10
N GLN A 10 -1.95 21.62 25.57
CA GLN A 10 -1.33 22.31 24.43
C GLN A 10 0.08 22.84 24.78
N LYS A 11 0.25 23.37 26.00
CA LYS A 11 1.55 23.85 26.49
C LYS A 11 2.62 22.75 26.55
N GLU A 12 2.24 21.57 27.02
CA GLU A 12 3.16 20.41 27.08
C GLU A 12 3.59 19.96 25.68
N LYS A 13 2.69 19.99 24.68
CA LYS A 13 3.05 19.68 23.28
C LYS A 13 4.03 20.69 22.70
N ASP A 14 3.86 21.97 23.03
CA ASP A 14 4.73 23.04 22.53
C ASP A 14 6.13 22.93 23.11
N LEU A 15 6.24 22.63 24.41
CA LEU A 15 7.52 22.35 25.08
C LEU A 15 8.23 21.14 24.48
N ASN A 16 7.51 20.04 24.24
CA ASN A 16 8.09 18.85 23.63
C ASN A 16 8.62 19.12 22.21
N ARG A 17 7.90 19.90 21.40
CA ARG A 17 8.37 20.29 20.05
C ARG A 17 9.61 21.18 20.09
N ALA A 18 9.69 22.10 21.05
CA ALA A 18 10.85 22.97 21.21
C ALA A 18 12.09 22.16 21.63
N TRP A 19 11.92 21.26 22.61
CA TRP A 19 12.97 20.34 23.05
C TRP A 19 13.43 19.41 21.92
N GLU A 20 12.51 18.83 21.16
CA GLU A 20 12.82 17.93 20.04
C GLU A 20 13.66 18.65 18.96
N LYS A 21 13.31 19.90 18.63
CA LYS A 21 14.13 20.73 17.73
C LYS A 21 15.52 21.01 18.27
N GLU A 22 15.64 21.39 19.54
CA GLU A 22 16.95 21.66 20.17
C GLU A 22 17.84 20.40 20.18
N MET A 23 17.25 19.22 20.43
CA MET A 23 17.98 17.96 20.40
C MET A 23 18.37 17.54 18.99
N GLN A 24 17.54 17.84 17.97
CA GLN A 24 17.87 17.65 16.56
C GLN A 24 19.01 18.59 16.12
N GLU A 25 18.99 19.87 16.53
CA GLU A 25 20.06 20.84 16.26
C GLU A 25 21.39 20.42 16.89
N LYS A 26 21.35 19.84 18.10
CA LYS A 26 22.53 19.27 18.78
C LYS A 26 22.98 17.92 18.20
N GLY A 27 22.26 17.35 17.24
CA GLY A 27 22.56 16.05 16.63
C GLY A 27 22.35 14.85 17.55
N LEU A 28 21.64 15.03 18.67
CA LEU A 28 21.35 13.97 19.65
C LEU A 28 20.17 13.09 19.21
N ILE A 29 19.26 13.65 18.40
CA ILE A 29 18.08 12.94 17.86
C ILE A 29 18.09 13.09 16.33
N PRO A 30 17.75 12.03 15.57
CA PRO A 30 17.65 12.12 14.11
C PRO A 30 16.62 13.17 13.66
N PRO A 31 16.85 13.80 12.49
CA PRO A 31 15.88 14.74 11.92
C PRO A 31 14.55 14.03 11.60
N ASP A 32 13.47 14.80 11.66
CA ASP A 32 12.14 14.31 11.31
C ASP A 32 12.13 13.68 9.92
N LYS A 33 11.71 12.41 9.86
CA LYS A 33 11.56 11.71 8.59
C LYS A 33 10.52 12.46 7.75
N LYS A 34 10.93 12.96 6.58
CA LYS A 34 10.01 13.60 5.63
C LYS A 34 8.83 12.67 5.35
N ARG A 35 7.62 13.22 5.42
CA ARG A 35 6.40 12.49 5.06
C ARG A 35 6.52 12.06 3.60
N LEU A 36 6.25 10.77 3.34
CA LEU A 36 6.23 10.24 1.98
C LEU A 36 5.16 10.98 1.17
N ASN A 37 5.57 11.59 0.06
CA ASN A 37 4.63 12.10 -0.92
C ASN A 37 4.03 10.92 -1.69
N ARG A 38 2.87 10.43 -1.22
CA ARG A 38 2.24 9.20 -1.74
C ARG A 38 1.96 9.26 -3.23
N LYS A 39 1.45 10.40 -3.73
CA LYS A 39 1.14 10.57 -5.16
C LYS A 39 2.41 10.47 -5.99
N LYS A 40 3.42 11.27 -5.62
CA LYS A 40 4.71 11.26 -6.31
C LYS A 40 5.35 9.87 -6.31
N PHE A 41 5.32 9.18 -5.16
CA PHE A 41 5.86 7.82 -5.06
C PHE A 41 5.15 6.82 -5.97
N ILE A 42 3.81 6.88 -6.05
CA ILE A 42 3.03 6.01 -6.95
C ILE A 42 3.36 6.32 -8.41
N ASP A 43 3.37 7.60 -8.78
CA ASP A 43 3.61 8.04 -10.16
C ASP A 43 5.03 7.61 -10.62
N GLU A 44 6.04 7.79 -9.76
CA GLU A 44 7.43 7.36 -10.04
C GLU A 44 7.53 5.84 -10.18
N ALA A 45 6.98 5.07 -9.24
CA ALA A 45 7.04 3.61 -9.28
C ALA A 45 6.32 3.01 -10.51
N VAL A 46 5.19 3.60 -10.91
CA VAL A 46 4.46 3.16 -12.12
C VAL A 46 5.23 3.51 -13.39
N SER A 47 5.87 4.68 -13.45
CA SER A 47 6.72 5.05 -14.59
C SER A 47 7.89 4.08 -14.72
N GLU A 48 8.64 3.87 -13.65
CA GLU A 48 9.77 2.94 -13.63
C GLU A 48 9.35 1.51 -14.02
N TRP A 49 8.18 1.06 -13.55
CA TRP A 49 7.64 -0.22 -13.95
C TRP A 49 7.34 -0.27 -15.45
N ASN A 50 6.73 0.77 -16.02
CA ASN A 50 6.38 0.80 -17.44
C ASN A 50 7.59 0.95 -18.36
N ASP A 51 8.68 1.54 -17.88
CA ASP A 51 9.93 1.77 -18.61
C ASP A 51 10.88 0.54 -18.60
N ARG A 52 10.50 -0.55 -17.93
CA ARG A 52 11.30 -1.78 -17.86
C ARG A 52 11.50 -2.44 -19.22
N ASP A 53 12.55 -3.25 -19.35
CA ASP A 53 12.81 -4.05 -20.55
C ASP A 53 11.69 -5.06 -20.81
N SER A 54 11.49 -5.37 -22.10
CA SER A 54 10.39 -6.22 -22.58
C SER A 54 10.69 -7.71 -22.51
N ASP A 55 11.61 -8.15 -21.66
CA ASP A 55 11.94 -9.57 -21.50
C ASP A 55 10.71 -10.34 -21.01
N CYS A 56 10.26 -11.30 -21.82
CA CYS A 56 8.99 -11.97 -21.57
C CYS A 56 9.09 -12.86 -20.31
N TYR A 57 8.08 -12.74 -19.44
CA TYR A 57 7.80 -13.57 -18.25
C TYR A 57 8.76 -13.48 -17.05
N ILE A 58 9.99 -12.96 -17.18
CA ILE A 58 10.90 -12.79 -16.03
C ILE A 58 10.31 -11.84 -14.98
N TRP A 59 9.64 -10.77 -15.44
CA TRP A 59 9.02 -9.78 -14.58
C TRP A 59 7.83 -10.32 -13.77
N ASP A 60 7.07 -11.28 -14.31
CA ASP A 60 5.96 -11.92 -13.59
C ASP A 60 6.47 -12.72 -12.39
N PHE A 61 7.62 -13.41 -12.55
CA PHE A 61 8.28 -14.11 -11.46
C PHE A 61 8.70 -13.15 -10.34
N TYR A 62 9.35 -12.03 -10.69
CA TYR A 62 9.74 -11.02 -9.71
C TYR A 62 8.54 -10.35 -9.04
N LEU A 63 7.47 -10.09 -9.79
CA LEU A 63 6.22 -9.55 -9.25
C LEU A 63 5.62 -10.48 -8.20
N MET A 64 5.49 -11.77 -8.51
CA MET A 64 4.95 -12.76 -7.57
C MET A 64 5.83 -12.91 -6.33
N ARG A 65 7.16 -12.83 -6.48
CA ARG A 65 8.08 -12.84 -5.34
C ARG A 65 7.92 -11.58 -4.46
N ALA A 66 7.79 -10.41 -5.07
CA ALA A 66 7.55 -9.15 -4.36
C ALA A 66 6.20 -9.17 -3.61
N VAL A 67 5.15 -9.70 -4.22
CA VAL A 67 3.85 -9.93 -3.58
C VAL A 67 4.00 -10.81 -2.34
N GLY A 68 4.78 -11.89 -2.41
CA GLY A 68 5.07 -12.75 -1.26
C GLY A 68 5.76 -11.99 -0.11
N TYR A 69 6.77 -11.18 -0.42
CA TYR A 69 7.45 -10.39 0.60
C TYR A 69 6.54 -9.33 1.24
N MET A 70 5.72 -8.64 0.44
CA MET A 70 4.84 -7.59 0.93
C MET A 70 3.68 -8.13 1.77
N THR A 71 3.08 -9.25 1.37
CA THR A 71 2.01 -9.91 2.15
C THR A 71 2.51 -10.45 3.50
N ALA A 72 3.78 -10.82 3.60
CA ALA A 72 4.41 -11.26 4.85
C ALA A 72 4.82 -10.12 5.79
N GLN A 73 4.66 -8.84 5.40
CA GLN A 73 5.06 -7.72 6.25
C GLN A 73 4.17 -7.58 7.48
N VAL A 74 4.78 -7.73 8.65
CA VAL A 74 4.15 -7.56 9.96
C VAL A 74 4.69 -6.34 10.69
N GLY A 75 3.82 -5.65 11.43
CA GLY A 75 4.18 -4.53 12.28
C GLY A 75 4.84 -4.97 13.60
N ARG A 76 5.17 -4.00 14.47
CA ARG A 76 5.80 -4.26 15.78
C ARG A 76 5.05 -5.25 16.67
N ASN A 77 3.74 -5.38 16.49
CA ASN A 77 2.89 -6.28 17.28
C ASN A 77 2.61 -7.62 16.57
N LEU A 78 3.39 -7.96 15.54
CA LEU A 78 3.20 -9.14 14.68
C LEU A 78 1.88 -9.15 13.89
N ASN A 79 1.10 -8.08 13.96
CA ASN A 79 -0.11 -7.92 13.15
C ASN A 79 0.25 -7.53 11.70
N PRO A 80 -0.56 -7.93 10.70
CA PRO A 80 -0.37 -7.50 9.32
C PRO A 80 -0.34 -5.98 9.19
N THR A 81 0.56 -5.49 8.33
CA THR A 81 0.64 -4.06 8.00
C THR A 81 -0.49 -3.63 7.07
N PRO A 82 -0.88 -2.34 7.03
CA PRO A 82 -1.79 -1.81 6.03
C PRO A 82 -1.33 -2.11 4.59
N GLU A 83 -0.02 -2.09 4.35
CA GLU A 83 0.61 -2.42 3.07
C GLU A 83 0.38 -3.90 2.71
N ALA A 84 0.57 -4.83 3.65
CA ALA A 84 0.26 -6.24 3.45
C ALA A 84 -1.23 -6.48 3.11
N VAL A 85 -2.14 -5.76 3.78
CA VAL A 85 -3.57 -5.79 3.48
C VAL A 85 -3.84 -5.24 2.07
N GLY A 86 -3.14 -4.18 1.66
CA GLY A 86 -3.23 -3.63 0.30
C GLY A 86 -2.86 -4.67 -0.77
N VAL A 87 -1.78 -5.41 -0.57
CA VAL A 87 -1.38 -6.47 -1.51
C VAL A 87 -2.35 -7.66 -1.49
N ALA A 88 -2.92 -8.00 -0.33
CA ALA A 88 -3.98 -9.02 -0.27
C ALA A 88 -5.23 -8.61 -1.07
N LYS A 89 -5.59 -7.32 -1.08
CA LYS A 89 -6.69 -6.80 -1.93
C LYS A 89 -6.35 -6.90 -3.41
N LEU A 90 -5.10 -6.62 -3.80
CA LEU A 90 -4.62 -6.81 -5.17
C LEU A 90 -4.79 -8.28 -5.61
N LEU A 91 -4.43 -9.25 -4.76
CA LEU A 91 -4.62 -10.67 -5.06
C LEU A 91 -6.10 -11.04 -5.23
N LYS A 92 -6.98 -10.56 -4.35
CA LYS A 92 -8.43 -10.76 -4.49
C LYS A 92 -8.98 -10.12 -5.78
N ALA A 93 -8.48 -8.94 -6.15
CA ALA A 93 -8.90 -8.26 -7.36
C ALA A 93 -8.48 -9.08 -8.59
N ALA A 94 -7.27 -9.62 -8.62
CA ALA A 94 -6.80 -10.50 -9.69
C ALA A 94 -7.68 -11.76 -9.85
N MET A 95 -8.08 -12.40 -8.74
CA MET A 95 -9.02 -13.53 -8.78
C MET A 95 -10.38 -13.12 -9.37
N LYS A 96 -10.90 -11.95 -8.96
CA LYS A 96 -12.17 -11.43 -9.49
C LYS A 96 -12.10 -11.07 -10.97
N LEU A 97 -11.00 -10.51 -11.43
CA LEU A 97 -10.78 -10.26 -12.86
C LEU A 97 -10.83 -11.56 -13.67
N LYS A 98 -10.21 -12.63 -13.15
CA LYS A 98 -10.26 -13.95 -13.80
C LYS A 98 -11.68 -14.52 -13.83
N GLU A 99 -12.40 -14.45 -12.71
CA GLU A 99 -13.81 -14.87 -12.62
C GLU A 99 -14.69 -14.10 -13.62
N PHE A 100 -14.49 -12.80 -13.74
CA PHE A 100 -15.19 -11.97 -14.71
C PHE A 100 -14.91 -12.40 -16.15
N GLN A 101 -13.64 -12.63 -16.48
CA GLN A 101 -13.26 -13.09 -17.82
C GLN A 101 -13.87 -14.46 -18.16
N ASP A 102 -13.88 -15.39 -17.20
CA ASP A 102 -14.48 -16.72 -17.40
C ASP A 102 -16.00 -16.64 -17.56
N LYS A 103 -16.65 -15.71 -16.84
CA LYS A 103 -18.08 -15.43 -17.01
C LYS A 103 -18.39 -14.90 -18.42
N ILE A 104 -17.64 -13.90 -18.89
CA ILE A 104 -17.80 -13.33 -20.24
C ILE A 104 -17.66 -14.42 -21.32
N LYS A 105 -16.65 -15.29 -21.18
CA LYS A 105 -16.45 -16.44 -22.07
C LYS A 105 -17.62 -17.43 -22.03
N SER A 106 -18.17 -17.70 -20.84
CA SER A 106 -19.33 -18.59 -20.69
C SER A 106 -20.62 -18.04 -21.30
N GLU A 107 -20.73 -16.70 -21.38
CA GLU A 107 -21.84 -15.99 -22.02
C GLU A 107 -21.69 -15.91 -23.56
N GLY A 108 -20.60 -16.45 -24.13
CA GLY A 108 -20.31 -16.38 -25.56
C GLY A 108 -19.93 -14.98 -26.05
N ARG A 109 -19.59 -14.07 -25.12
CA ARG A 109 -19.11 -12.73 -25.42
C ARG A 109 -17.58 -12.75 -25.52
N GLU A 110 -17.04 -12.10 -26.54
CA GLU A 110 -15.58 -11.92 -26.69
C GLU A 110 -15.11 -10.57 -26.12
N ASP A 111 -16.03 -9.58 -26.01
CA ASP A 111 -15.73 -8.21 -25.62
C ASP A 111 -16.53 -7.74 -24.40
N TYR A 112 -15.91 -6.84 -23.64
CA TYR A 112 -16.47 -6.13 -22.50
C TYR A 112 -15.89 -4.71 -22.38
N THR A 113 -16.59 -3.84 -21.66
CA THR A 113 -16.12 -2.48 -21.37
C THR A 113 -15.32 -2.44 -20.08
N ILE A 114 -14.36 -1.50 -19.98
CA ILE A 114 -13.59 -1.26 -18.75
C ILE A 114 -14.52 -0.91 -17.57
N THR A 115 -15.67 -0.28 -17.85
CA THR A 115 -16.69 0.05 -16.85
C THR A 115 -17.29 -1.21 -16.22
N GLU A 116 -17.68 -2.19 -17.03
CA GLU A 116 -18.22 -3.48 -16.55
C GLU A 116 -17.21 -4.22 -15.68
N GLU A 117 -15.95 -4.30 -16.13
CA GLU A 117 -14.86 -4.93 -15.39
C GLU A 117 -14.60 -4.22 -14.05
N TYR A 118 -14.54 -2.88 -14.06
CA TYR A 118 -14.36 -2.09 -12.85
C TYR A 118 -15.51 -2.29 -11.87
N GLU A 119 -16.76 -2.27 -12.33
CA GLU A 119 -17.93 -2.50 -11.47
C GLU A 119 -17.87 -3.87 -10.79
N TYR A 120 -17.41 -4.90 -11.51
CA TYR A 120 -17.26 -6.25 -10.97
C TYR A 120 -16.20 -6.33 -9.85
N ILE A 121 -15.10 -5.58 -9.94
CA ILE A 121 -14.01 -5.62 -8.94
C ILE A 121 -14.12 -4.53 -7.85
N LYS A 122 -14.98 -3.52 -8.05
CA LYS A 122 -15.09 -2.32 -7.21
C LYS A 122 -15.31 -2.63 -5.73
N GLU A 123 -16.02 -3.70 -5.41
CA GLU A 123 -16.25 -4.11 -4.02
C GLU A 123 -14.96 -4.53 -3.33
N VAL A 124 -14.06 -5.25 -4.01
CA VAL A 124 -12.76 -5.67 -3.47
C VAL A 124 -11.87 -4.46 -3.21
N LEU A 125 -11.93 -3.44 -4.07
CA LEU A 125 -11.15 -2.22 -3.92
C LEU A 125 -11.63 -1.34 -2.75
N LYS A 126 -12.88 -1.51 -2.31
CA LYS A 126 -13.50 -0.74 -1.22
C LYS A 126 -13.47 -1.42 0.16
N MET A 127 -13.20 -2.73 0.21
CA MET A 127 -12.82 -3.41 1.47
C MET A 127 -11.58 -2.75 2.07
#